data_AF-A0A2V6XZZ8-F1
#
_entry.id   AF-A0A2V6XZZ8-F1
#
_cell.length_a   1.000
_cell.length_b   1.000
_cell.length_c   1.000
_cell.angle_alpha   90.00
_cell.angle_beta   90.00
_cell.angle_gamma   90.00
#
_symmetry.space_group_name_H-M   'P 1'
#
loop_
_entity.id
_entity.type
_entity.pdbx_description
1 polymer ?
#
loop_
_entity_poly.entity_id
_entity_poly.type
_entity_poly.pdbx_seq_one_letter_code
_entity_poly.pdbx_strand_id
1 'polypeptide(L)'
;MGRLGARLTGQLRQHFPGIGAALLVLALVFLGPVEGWEYRWLDQLFLLRGVRPPTAPIVIVTIDESTFQELSLQWPFPRALHGQLIDRISRDRPLVIGLDIIFDSDSMFGPKDDEALGAAVARAGNVVLGLAGAQDDQPLVSVGGKVHGAKRE
;
A
#
# COMPACT_ATOMS: atom_id res chain seq x y z
N MET A 1 -13.26 -63.31 -15.58
CA MET A 1 -12.70 -62.20 -14.75
C MET A 1 -12.20 -61.03 -15.61
N GLY A 2 -12.97 -60.49 -16.58
CA GLY A 2 -12.37 -59.64 -17.64
C GLY A 2 -13.13 -58.41 -18.13
N ARG A 3 -14.28 -58.01 -17.54
CA ARG A 3 -15.07 -56.87 -18.06
C ARG A 3 -15.22 -55.68 -17.10
N LEU A 4 -15.04 -55.87 -15.79
CA LEU A 4 -15.05 -54.78 -14.81
C LEU A 4 -13.70 -54.05 -14.72
N GLY A 5 -12.56 -54.76 -14.77
CA GLY A 5 -11.23 -54.16 -14.73
C GLY A 5 -10.90 -53.26 -15.93
N ALA A 6 -11.42 -53.60 -17.12
CA ALA A 6 -11.24 -52.80 -18.35
C ALA A 6 -12.02 -51.48 -18.36
N ARG A 7 -13.15 -51.41 -17.64
CA ARG A 7 -13.95 -50.17 -17.51
C ARG A 7 -13.33 -49.21 -16.50
N LEU A 8 -12.75 -49.73 -15.42
CA LEU A 8 -12.02 -48.95 -14.41
C LEU A 8 -10.73 -48.34 -14.98
N THR A 9 -9.96 -49.09 -15.77
CA THR A 9 -8.76 -48.56 -16.44
C THR A 9 -9.08 -47.54 -17.54
N GLY A 10 -10.21 -47.68 -18.22
CA GLY A 10 -10.72 -46.67 -19.16
C GLY A 10 -11.13 -45.35 -18.48
N GLN A 11 -11.81 -45.45 -17.33
CA GLN A 11 -12.22 -44.29 -16.53
C GLN A 11 -11.05 -43.60 -15.81
N LEU A 12 -9.97 -44.30 -15.44
CA LEU A 12 -8.77 -43.61 -14.96
C LEU A 12 -8.04 -42.88 -16.11
N ARG A 13 -8.08 -43.43 -17.32
CA ARG A 13 -7.36 -42.84 -18.47
C ARG A 13 -7.90 -41.49 -18.93
N GLN A 14 -9.20 -41.25 -18.78
CA GLN A 14 -9.84 -39.97 -19.10
C GLN A 14 -9.46 -38.82 -18.15
N HIS A 15 -8.95 -39.10 -16.94
CA HIS A 15 -8.59 -38.07 -15.96
C HIS A 15 -7.12 -37.65 -16.01
N PHE A 16 -6.23 -38.43 -16.64
CA PHE A 16 -4.82 -38.06 -16.82
C PHE A 16 -4.57 -36.69 -17.45
N PRO A 17 -5.28 -36.25 -18.51
CA PRO A 17 -5.05 -34.92 -19.07
C PRO A 17 -5.41 -33.81 -18.06
N GLY A 18 -6.45 -33.99 -17.26
CA GLY A 18 -6.85 -33.06 -16.22
C GLY A 18 -5.84 -32.99 -15.06
N ILE A 19 -5.36 -34.14 -14.60
CA ILE A 19 -4.32 -34.21 -13.56
C ILE A 19 -3.00 -33.61 -14.07
N GLY A 20 -2.63 -33.89 -15.32
CA GLY A 20 -1.44 -33.32 -15.94
C GLY A 20 -1.52 -31.80 -16.06
N ALA A 21 -2.66 -31.26 -16.51
CA ALA A 21 -2.89 -29.82 -16.56
C ALA A 21 -2.87 -29.20 -15.15
N ALA A 22 -3.50 -29.83 -14.15
CA ALA A 22 -3.48 -29.35 -12.78
C ALA A 22 -2.06 -29.31 -12.20
N LEU A 23 -1.26 -30.36 -12.41
CA LEU A 23 0.13 -30.40 -11.96
C LEU A 23 1.01 -29.37 -12.67
N LEU A 24 0.77 -29.12 -13.97
CA LEU A 24 1.48 -28.08 -14.72
C LEU A 24 1.15 -26.69 -14.19
N VAL A 25 -0.13 -26.39 -13.95
CA VAL A 25 -0.54 -25.12 -13.34
C VAL A 25 0.07 -24.97 -11.96
N LEU A 26 0.03 -26.03 -11.15
CA LEU A 26 0.65 -26.02 -9.82
C LEU A 26 2.16 -25.73 -9.91
N ALA A 27 2.87 -26.38 -10.83
CA ALA A 27 4.29 -26.15 -11.06
C ALA A 27 4.58 -24.72 -11.53
N LEU A 28 3.77 -24.16 -12.44
CA LEU A 28 3.91 -22.79 -12.93
C LEU A 28 3.66 -21.73 -11.84
N VAL A 29 2.75 -22.02 -10.90
CA VAL A 29 2.50 -21.15 -9.74
C VAL A 29 3.64 -21.28 -8.72
N PHE A 30 4.02 -22.50 -8.33
CA PHE A 30 5.02 -22.73 -7.28
C PHE A 30 6.45 -22.37 -7.69
N LEU A 31 6.80 -22.52 -8.96
CA LEU A 31 8.14 -22.16 -9.45
C LEU A 31 8.25 -20.66 -9.78
N GLY A 32 7.13 -19.92 -9.80
CA GLY A 32 7.08 -18.48 -10.09
C GLY A 32 7.53 -17.98 -11.47
N PRO A 33 7.72 -18.79 -12.55
CA PRO A 33 8.14 -18.23 -13.82
C PRO A 33 7.09 -17.25 -14.38
N VAL A 34 5.80 -17.44 -14.08
CA VAL A 34 4.72 -16.63 -14.66
C VAL A 34 4.81 -15.17 -14.21
N GLU A 35 5.13 -14.90 -12.95
CA GLU A 35 5.22 -13.53 -12.40
C GLU A 35 6.31 -12.71 -13.10
N GLY A 36 7.49 -13.31 -13.30
CA GLY A 36 8.59 -12.65 -14.01
C GLY A 36 8.25 -12.34 -15.46
N TRP A 37 7.52 -13.24 -16.14
CA TRP A 37 7.04 -13.00 -17.50
C TRP A 37 5.95 -11.91 -17.54
N GLU A 38 5.06 -11.89 -16.56
CA GLU A 38 4.02 -10.88 -16.41
C GLU A 38 4.62 -9.49 -16.22
N TYR A 39 5.56 -9.30 -15.28
CA TYR A 39 6.21 -8.01 -15.05
C TYR A 39 6.93 -7.51 -16.31
N ARG A 40 7.66 -8.38 -17.00
CA ARG A 40 8.33 -8.01 -18.25
C ARG A 40 7.33 -7.59 -19.32
N TRP A 41 6.21 -8.28 -19.44
CA TRP A 41 5.17 -7.92 -20.41
C TRP A 41 4.52 -6.59 -20.05
N LEU A 42 4.22 -6.38 -18.77
CA LEU A 42 3.68 -5.13 -18.25
C LEU A 42 4.62 -3.95 -18.53
N ASP A 43 5.92 -4.12 -18.29
CA ASP A 43 6.94 -3.13 -18.61
C ASP A 43 6.96 -2.78 -20.11
N GLN A 44 6.87 -3.79 -20.99
CA GLN A 44 6.77 -3.55 -22.43
C GLN A 44 5.51 -2.75 -22.79
N LEU A 45 4.38 -3.02 -22.16
CA LEU A 45 3.16 -2.23 -22.37
C LEU A 45 3.34 -0.77 -21.92
N PHE A 46 4.05 -0.52 -20.81
CA PHE A 46 4.38 0.85 -20.39
C PHE A 46 5.31 1.56 -21.36
N LEU A 47 6.32 0.87 -21.89
CA LEU A 47 7.23 1.40 -22.91
C LEU A 47 6.49 1.70 -24.23
N LEU A 48 5.64 0.78 -24.69
CA LEU A 48 4.83 0.95 -25.89
C LEU A 48 3.80 2.07 -25.76
N ARG A 49 3.22 2.25 -24.57
CA ARG A 49 2.33 3.38 -24.25
C ARG A 49 3.06 4.72 -24.37
N GLY A 50 4.37 4.74 -24.09
CA GLY A 50 5.21 5.92 -24.12
C GLY A 50 5.01 6.86 -22.92
N VAL A 51 5.78 7.94 -22.90
CA VAL A 51 5.66 9.02 -21.91
C VAL A 51 4.35 9.76 -22.16
N ARG A 52 3.51 9.87 -21.13
CA ARG A 52 2.29 10.69 -21.16
C ARG A 52 2.52 11.96 -20.35
N PRO A 53 2.31 13.15 -20.93
CA PRO A 53 2.37 14.37 -20.15
C PRO A 53 1.26 14.34 -19.09
N PRO A 54 1.51 14.91 -17.89
CA PRO A 54 0.48 14.98 -16.86
C PRO A 54 -0.69 15.83 -17.36
N THR A 55 -1.90 15.38 -17.08
CA THR A 55 -3.15 16.06 -17.50
C THR A 55 -3.35 17.39 -16.76
N ALA A 56 -2.69 17.57 -15.61
CA ALA A 56 -2.74 18.79 -14.81
C ALA A 56 -1.31 19.19 -14.37
N PRO A 57 -1.03 20.49 -14.21
CA PRO A 57 0.23 20.96 -13.64
C PRO A 57 0.29 20.56 -12.16
N ILE A 58 1.05 19.50 -11.86
CA ILE A 58 1.28 19.01 -10.50
C ILE A 58 2.75 19.19 -10.14
N VAL A 59 3.01 19.55 -8.89
CA VAL A 59 4.36 19.57 -8.31
C VAL A 59 4.38 18.53 -7.20
N ILE A 60 5.32 17.59 -7.29
CA ILE A 60 5.53 16.56 -6.27
C ILE A 60 6.72 17.00 -5.44
N VAL A 61 6.51 17.15 -4.13
CA VAL A 61 7.57 17.40 -3.15
C VAL A 61 7.86 16.08 -2.47
N THR A 62 9.01 15.50 -2.75
CA THR A 62 9.44 14.20 -2.22
C THR A 62 10.27 14.38 -0.95
N ILE A 63 10.19 13.41 -0.05
CA ILE A 63 11.12 13.25 1.06
C ILE A 63 12.02 12.06 0.69
N ASP A 64 13.29 12.33 0.48
CA ASP A 64 14.28 11.34 0.05
C ASP A 64 15.51 11.32 0.96
N GLU A 65 16.47 10.46 0.65
CA GLU A 65 17.72 10.34 1.40
C GLU A 65 18.47 11.68 1.52
N SER A 66 18.46 12.50 0.47
CA SER A 66 19.13 13.81 0.49
C SER A 66 18.46 14.77 1.47
N THR A 67 17.14 14.69 1.60
CA THR A 67 16.35 15.48 2.55
C THR A 67 16.80 15.23 3.99
N PHE A 68 17.04 13.97 4.37
CA PHE A 68 17.51 13.61 5.72
C PHE A 68 18.92 14.15 5.99
N GLN A 69 19.81 14.09 4.99
CA GLN A 69 21.18 14.58 5.10
C GLN A 69 21.22 16.11 5.23
N GLU A 70 20.44 16.81 4.40
CA GLU A 70 20.38 18.28 4.40
C GLU A 70 19.74 18.83 5.68
N LEU A 71 18.65 18.20 6.15
CA LEU A 71 17.99 18.63 7.38
C LEU A 71 18.68 18.13 8.64
N SER A 72 19.50 17.09 8.55
CA SER A 72 20.11 16.40 9.70
C SER A 72 19.07 16.00 10.77
N LEU A 73 17.89 15.57 10.31
CA LEU A 73 16.77 15.13 11.15
C LEU A 73 16.44 13.67 10.86
N GLN A 74 16.02 12.94 11.89
CA GLN A 74 15.48 11.58 11.73
C GLN A 74 13.96 11.63 11.56
N TRP A 75 13.40 10.65 10.85
CA TRP A 75 11.96 10.44 10.81
C TRP A 75 11.41 9.95 12.17
N PRO A 76 10.20 10.37 12.58
CA PRO A 76 9.32 11.36 11.96
C PRO A 76 9.81 12.80 12.22
N PHE A 77 9.71 13.66 11.21
CA PHE A 77 10.05 15.07 11.38
C PHE A 77 9.02 15.80 12.25
N PRO A 78 9.39 16.95 12.86
CA PRO A 78 8.44 17.80 13.56
C PRO A 78 7.30 18.26 12.64
N ARG A 79 6.07 18.22 13.14
CA ARG A 79 4.87 18.69 12.44
C ARG A 79 4.91 20.19 12.18
N ALA A 80 5.60 20.96 13.03
CA ALA A 80 5.90 22.36 12.76
C ALA A 80 6.71 22.56 11.46
N LEU A 81 7.61 21.63 11.11
CA LEU A 81 8.35 21.67 9.84
C LEU A 81 7.40 21.47 8.65
N HIS A 82 6.44 20.57 8.79
CA HIS A 82 5.41 20.34 7.77
C HIS A 82 4.51 21.58 7.61
N GLY A 83 4.15 22.23 8.74
CA GLY A 83 3.43 23.50 8.72
C GLY A 83 4.19 24.62 7.98
N GLN A 84 5.50 24.74 8.21
CA GLN A 84 6.34 25.70 7.48
C GLN A 84 6.42 25.41 5.97
N LEU A 85 6.47 24.13 5.59
CA LEU A 85 6.42 23.72 4.20
C LEU A 85 5.08 24.11 3.55
N ILE A 86 3.96 23.85 4.23
CA ILE A 86 2.62 24.26 3.79
C ILE A 86 2.57 25.78 3.61
N ASP A 87 3.03 26.57 4.59
CA ASP A 87 3.03 28.03 4.50
C ASP A 87 3.89 28.54 3.32
N ARG A 88 4.99 27.85 3.00
CA ARG A 88 5.82 28.20 1.85
C ARG A 88 5.12 27.89 0.53
N ILE A 89 4.58 26.70 0.37
CA ILE A 89 3.87 26.29 -0.85
C ILE A 89 2.61 27.15 -1.06
N SER A 90 1.90 27.50 0.01
CA SER A 90 0.67 28.31 -0.05
C SER A 90 0.90 29.70 -0.66
N ARG A 91 2.12 30.26 -0.57
CA ARG A 91 2.45 31.57 -1.16
C ARG A 91 2.35 31.57 -2.69
N ASP A 92 2.53 30.41 -3.32
CA ASP A 92 2.42 30.25 -4.77
C ASP A 92 0.96 29.96 -5.21
N ARG A 93 0.02 29.97 -4.27
CA ARG A 93 -1.44 29.80 -4.49
C ARG A 93 -1.81 28.57 -5.31
N PRO A 94 -1.38 27.35 -4.91
CA PRO A 94 -1.84 26.14 -5.56
C PRO A 94 -3.36 25.98 -5.39
N LEU A 95 -4.00 25.24 -6.29
CA LEU A 95 -5.42 24.91 -6.16
C LEU A 95 -5.68 24.06 -4.89
N VAL A 96 -4.80 23.09 -4.63
CA VAL A 96 -4.89 22.16 -3.49
C VAL A 96 -3.49 21.73 -3.07
N ILE A 97 -3.31 21.43 -1.78
CA ILE A 97 -2.09 20.85 -1.23
C ILE A 97 -2.43 19.49 -0.63
N GLY A 98 -1.95 18.40 -1.21
CA GLY A 98 -2.12 17.04 -0.67
C GLY A 98 -0.92 16.65 0.18
N LEU A 99 -1.15 16.16 1.41
CA LEU A 99 -0.11 15.55 2.23
C LEU A 99 -0.30 14.03 2.24
N ASP A 100 0.66 13.31 1.66
CA ASP A 100 0.75 11.85 1.70
C ASP A 100 1.54 11.39 2.93
N ILE A 101 1.11 11.84 4.10
CA ILE A 101 1.70 11.51 5.41
C ILE A 101 0.54 11.31 6.38
N ILE A 102 0.55 10.18 7.08
CA ILE A 102 -0.47 9.84 8.08
C ILE A 102 -0.02 10.36 9.45
N PHE A 103 -0.89 11.14 10.08
CA PHE A 103 -0.71 11.67 11.44
C PHE A 103 -1.70 10.98 12.38
N ASP A 104 -1.43 9.73 12.74
CA ASP A 104 -2.34 8.83 13.48
C ASP A 104 -2.17 8.83 15.01
N SER A 105 -1.14 9.51 15.50
CA SER A 105 -0.74 9.56 16.90
C SER A 105 -0.37 10.98 17.32
N ASP A 106 -0.20 11.26 18.61
CA ASP A 106 0.28 12.56 19.07
C ASP A 106 1.73 12.80 18.61
N SER A 107 2.12 14.06 18.38
CA SER A 107 3.50 14.36 18.04
C SER A 107 4.47 14.01 19.17
N MET A 108 5.59 13.37 18.83
CA MET A 108 6.69 13.12 19.78
C MET A 108 7.38 14.41 20.26
N PHE A 109 7.12 15.54 19.60
CA PHE A 109 7.61 16.87 19.97
C PHE A 109 6.61 17.66 20.84
N GLY A 110 5.49 17.03 21.21
CA GLY A 110 4.47 17.55 22.12
C GLY A 110 3.35 18.34 21.42
N PRO A 111 2.30 18.74 22.18
CA PRO A 111 1.06 19.26 21.61
C PRO A 111 1.22 20.55 20.77
N LYS A 112 2.20 21.39 21.11
CA LYS A 112 2.47 22.62 20.33
C LYS A 112 2.91 22.34 18.89
N ASP A 113 3.54 21.18 18.66
CA ASP A 113 3.97 20.76 17.33
C ASP A 113 2.75 20.35 16.48
N ASP A 114 1.78 19.66 17.09
CA ASP A 114 0.48 19.37 16.49
C ASP A 114 -0.31 20.65 16.17
N GLU A 115 -0.37 21.57 17.13
CA GLU A 115 -1.02 22.88 16.97
C GLU A 115 -0.40 23.68 15.82
N ALA A 116 0.94 23.63 15.65
CA ALA A 116 1.63 24.34 14.59
C ALA A 116 1.20 23.85 13.19
N LEU A 117 1.10 22.53 13.00
CA LEU A 117 0.59 21.95 11.76
C LEU A 117 -0.90 22.28 11.57
N GLY A 118 -1.73 22.08 12.59
CA GLY A 118 -3.15 22.38 12.53
C GLY A 118 -3.42 23.84 12.14
N ALA A 119 -2.65 24.78 12.70
CA ALA A 119 -2.74 26.20 12.37
C ALA A 119 -2.31 26.48 10.92
N ALA A 120 -1.28 25.80 10.40
CA ALA A 120 -0.85 25.95 9.01
C ALA A 120 -1.89 25.40 8.02
N VAL A 121 -2.46 24.24 8.31
CA VAL A 121 -3.56 23.63 7.55
C VAL A 121 -4.76 24.58 7.51
N ALA A 122 -5.15 25.14 8.66
CA ALA A 122 -6.25 26.09 8.76
C ALA A 122 -5.98 27.40 8.01
N ARG A 123 -4.74 27.93 8.06
CA ARG A 123 -4.35 29.14 7.30
C ARG A 123 -4.39 28.93 5.80
N ALA A 124 -3.91 27.79 5.31
CA ALA A 124 -3.88 27.47 3.88
C ALA A 124 -5.30 27.27 3.33
N GLY A 125 -6.17 26.60 4.09
CA GLY A 125 -7.60 26.44 3.76
C GLY A 125 -7.90 25.50 2.58
N ASN A 126 -6.88 24.97 1.92
CA ASN A 126 -6.99 24.07 0.77
C ASN A 126 -6.08 22.83 0.89
N VAL A 127 -5.81 22.40 2.12
CA VAL A 127 -4.99 21.23 2.41
C VAL A 127 -5.87 19.99 2.54
N VAL A 128 -5.45 18.88 1.93
CA VAL A 128 -6.08 17.56 2.02
C VAL A 128 -5.11 16.61 2.74
N LEU A 129 -5.59 16.00 3.82
CA LEU A 129 -4.82 15.05 4.62
C LEU A 129 -5.30 13.61 4.36
N GLY A 130 -4.38 12.65 4.40
CA GLY A 130 -4.71 11.24 4.41
C GLY A 130 -5.40 10.83 5.71
N LEU A 131 -6.38 9.92 5.62
CA LEU A 131 -7.03 9.29 6.76
C LEU A 131 -6.69 7.80 6.75
N ALA A 132 -6.11 7.30 7.84
CA ALA A 132 -5.95 5.88 8.08
C ALA A 132 -7.04 5.41 9.07
N GLY A 133 -8.00 4.63 8.57
CA GLY A 133 -8.94 3.91 9.42
C GLY A 133 -8.34 2.56 9.82
N ALA A 134 -8.03 2.37 11.10
CA ALA A 134 -7.68 1.05 11.60
C ALA A 134 -8.97 0.26 11.86
N GLN A 135 -9.20 -0.80 11.09
CA GLN A 135 -10.17 -1.82 11.46
C GLN A 135 -9.42 -2.90 12.25
N ASP A 136 -9.46 -2.79 13.58
CA ASP A 136 -8.83 -3.74 14.47
C ASP A 136 -9.67 -5.03 14.52
N ASP A 137 -9.42 -5.92 13.56
CA ASP A 137 -10.00 -7.27 13.51
C ASP A 137 -9.17 -8.22 14.37
N GLN A 138 -8.95 -7.89 15.64
CA GLN A 138 -8.38 -8.85 16.60
C GLN A 138 -9.47 -9.88 16.97
N PRO A 139 -9.34 -11.16 16.58
CA PRO A 139 -10.30 -12.16 17.02
C PRO A 139 -10.20 -12.32 18.54
N LEU A 140 -11.34 -12.26 19.23
CA LEU A 140 -11.39 -12.59 20.66
C LEU A 140 -11.09 -14.09 20.81
N VAL A 141 -9.88 -14.43 21.25
CA VAL A 141 -9.51 -15.82 21.54
C VAL A 141 -9.68 -16.06 23.03
N SER A 142 -10.51 -17.04 23.40
CA SER A 142 -10.54 -17.52 24.78
C SER A 142 -9.41 -18.54 24.96
N VAL A 143 -8.42 -18.22 25.79
CA VAL A 143 -7.38 -19.18 26.21
C VAL A 143 -7.54 -19.42 27.70
N GLY A 144 -7.83 -20.66 28.09
CA GLY A 144 -7.94 -21.05 29.50
C GLY A 144 -9.01 -20.27 30.30
N GLY A 145 -10.15 -19.93 29.66
CA GLY A 145 -11.26 -19.21 30.32
C GLY A 145 -11.04 -17.71 30.52
N LYS A 146 -9.89 -17.16 30.10
CA LYS A 146 -9.67 -15.71 30.04
C LYS A 146 -9.82 -15.23 28.59
N VAL A 147 -10.76 -14.31 28.37
CA VAL A 147 -10.90 -13.60 27.09
C VAL A 147 -9.76 -12.60 26.98
N HIS A 148 -8.93 -12.74 25.95
CA HIS A 148 -7.89 -11.77 25.62
C HIS A 148 -8.31 -11.02 24.35
N GLY A 149 -8.12 -9.70 24.36
CA GLY A 149 -8.52 -8.78 23.28
C GLY A 149 -9.32 -7.58 23.82
N ALA A 150 -9.33 -6.49 23.07
CA ALA A 150 -10.10 -5.29 23.43
C ALA A 150 -11.60 -5.55 23.27
N LYS A 151 -12.39 -5.25 24.31
CA LYS A 151 -13.86 -5.38 24.26
C LYS A 151 -14.42 -4.18 23.50
N ARG A 152 -15.26 -4.43 22.49
CA ARG A 152 -15.98 -3.37 21.75
C ARG A 152 -17.07 -2.75 22.62
N GLU A 153 -17.19 -1.43 22.60
CA GLU A 153 -18.40 -0.67 22.96
C GLU A 153 -19.29 -0.48 21.72
#